data_AF-A0A150Q579-F1
#
_entry.id   AF-A0A150Q579-F1
#
_cell.length_a   1.000
_cell.length_b   1.000
_cell.length_c   1.000
_cell.angle_alpha   90.00
_cell.angle_beta   90.00
_cell.angle_gamma   90.00
#
_symmetry.space_group_name_H-M   'P 1'
#
loop_
_entity.id
_entity.type
_entity.pdbx_description
1 polymer ?
#
loop_
_entity_poly.entity_id
_entity_poly.type
_entity_poly.pdbx_seq_one_letter_code
_entity_poly.pdbx_strand_id
1 'polypeptide(L)'
;MSADPGGAGYLDAIFAAIRGGASQLAAMKTWLGSAERAASSPWRFQFLGAARAAHRRAGAFLDETEERLRRLGPADQVPAPLDQLPRNVAAMRADLRDGEQRIDRLEAEATSREQARSGGGRSARSS
;
A
#
# COMPACT_ATOMS: atom_id res chain seq x y z
N MET A 1 -28.47 -22.72 24.29
CA MET A 1 -27.91 -22.18 23.04
C MET A 1 -27.29 -20.83 23.37
N SER A 2 -26.02 -20.82 23.78
CA SER A 2 -25.30 -19.56 24.03
C SER A 2 -24.61 -19.19 22.72
N ALA A 3 -25.19 -18.25 21.99
CA ALA A 3 -24.46 -17.55 20.95
C ALA A 3 -23.33 -16.78 21.64
N ASP A 4 -22.10 -16.98 21.20
CA ASP A 4 -20.97 -16.14 21.57
C ASP A 4 -20.90 -15.01 20.52
N PRO A 5 -21.54 -13.85 20.75
CA PRO A 5 -21.54 -12.76 19.77
C PRO A 5 -20.16 -12.08 19.66
N GLY A 6 -19.21 -12.38 20.56
CA GLY A 6 -17.87 -11.79 20.57
C GLY A 6 -16.92 -12.47 19.59
N GLY A 7 -16.92 -13.81 19.54
CA GLY A 7 -15.95 -14.57 18.75
C GLY A 7 -16.15 -14.49 17.23
N ALA A 8 -17.40 -14.62 16.75
CA ALA A 8 -17.70 -14.62 15.32
C ALA A 8 -17.49 -13.23 14.68
N GLY A 9 -18.01 -12.16 15.31
CA GLY A 9 -17.84 -10.80 14.82
C GLY A 9 -16.39 -10.31 14.86
N TYR A 10 -15.58 -10.85 15.77
CA TYR A 10 -14.17 -10.50 15.90
C TYR A 10 -13.30 -11.09 14.79
N LEU A 11 -13.46 -12.38 14.48
CA LEU A 11 -12.76 -13.01 13.37
C LEU A 11 -13.18 -12.39 12.03
N ASP A 12 -14.46 -12.10 11.86
CA ASP A 12 -14.95 -11.39 10.67
C ASP A 12 -14.30 -10.02 10.50
N ALA A 13 -14.10 -9.27 11.58
CA ALA A 13 -13.40 -7.99 11.55
C ALA A 13 -11.92 -8.14 11.13
N ILE A 14 -11.23 -9.21 11.56
CA ILE A 14 -9.86 -9.51 11.13
C ILE A 14 -9.84 -9.79 9.63
N PHE A 15 -10.70 -10.68 9.14
CA PHE A 15 -10.75 -11.02 7.72
C PHE A 15 -11.16 -9.84 6.85
N ALA A 16 -12.07 -8.98 7.33
CA ALA A 16 -12.45 -7.75 6.66
C ALA A 16 -11.27 -6.78 6.54
N ALA A 17 -10.49 -6.60 7.61
CA ALA A 17 -9.29 -5.76 7.60
C ALA A 17 -8.23 -6.29 6.64
N ILE A 18 -7.96 -7.61 6.65
CA ILE A 18 -7.03 -8.25 5.70
C ILE A 18 -7.47 -8.03 4.25
N ARG A 19 -8.75 -8.26 3.96
CA ARG A 19 -9.31 -8.07 2.60
C ARG A 19 -9.24 -6.60 2.17
N GLY A 20 -9.51 -5.68 3.09
CA GLY A 20 -9.34 -4.24 2.89
C GLY A 20 -7.90 -3.89 2.53
N GLY A 21 -6.94 -4.36 3.33
CA GLY A 21 -5.50 -4.16 3.07
C GLY A 21 -5.05 -4.72 1.73
N ALA A 22 -5.47 -5.95 1.39
CA ALA A 22 -5.16 -6.59 0.12
C ALA A 22 -5.72 -5.81 -1.08
N SER A 23 -6.97 -5.33 -0.97
CA SER A 23 -7.59 -4.48 -2.00
C SER A 23 -6.81 -3.19 -2.21
N GLN A 24 -6.37 -2.52 -1.14
CA GLN A 24 -5.57 -1.31 -1.25
C GLN A 24 -4.16 -1.57 -1.81
N LEU A 25 -3.52 -2.69 -1.48
CA LEU A 25 -2.25 -3.10 -2.09
C LEU A 25 -2.40 -3.35 -3.60
N ALA A 26 -3.47 -4.03 -4.03
CA ALA A 26 -3.75 -4.23 -5.44
C ALA A 26 -4.00 -2.90 -6.18
N ALA A 27 -4.74 -1.98 -5.56
CA ALA A 27 -4.95 -0.64 -6.09
C ALA A 27 -3.62 0.14 -6.21
N MET A 28 -2.78 0.11 -5.18
CA MET A 28 -1.44 0.71 -5.20
C MET A 28 -0.61 0.19 -6.38
N LYS A 29 -0.52 -1.14 -6.54
CA LYS A 29 0.21 -1.77 -7.65
C LYS A 29 -0.34 -1.34 -9.02
N THR A 30 -1.66 -1.20 -9.14
CA THR A 30 -2.34 -0.74 -10.38
C THR A 30 -1.99 0.72 -10.71
N TRP A 31 -2.01 1.59 -9.70
CA TRP A 31 -1.65 3.00 -9.87
C TRP A 31 -0.17 3.18 -10.19
N LEU A 32 0.71 2.40 -9.55
CA LEU A 32 2.14 2.36 -9.89
C LEU A 32 2.37 1.95 -11.34
N GLY A 33 1.74 0.86 -11.79
CA GLY A 33 1.84 0.44 -13.20
C GLY A 33 1.28 1.48 -14.19
N SER A 34 0.33 2.32 -13.76
CA SER A 34 -0.16 3.45 -14.55
C SER A 34 0.84 4.62 -14.57
N ALA A 35 1.44 4.95 -13.42
CA ALA A 35 2.47 5.98 -13.31
C ALA A 35 3.70 5.68 -14.19
N GLU A 36 4.12 4.41 -14.22
CA GLU A 36 5.24 3.96 -15.04
C GLU A 36 4.96 4.09 -16.54
N ARG A 37 3.78 3.67 -16.99
CA ARG A 37 3.35 3.84 -18.40
C ARG A 37 3.18 5.31 -18.78
N ALA A 38 2.83 6.15 -17.80
CA ALA A 38 2.66 7.59 -17.96
C ALA A 38 3.98 8.37 -17.86
N ALA A 39 5.15 7.75 -18.11
CA ALA A 39 6.47 8.32 -17.80
C ALA A 39 6.74 9.76 -18.30
N SER A 40 6.13 10.17 -19.41
CA SER A 40 6.27 11.48 -20.05
C SER A 40 5.02 12.35 -19.96
N SER A 41 3.96 11.84 -19.32
CA SER A 41 2.63 12.42 -19.26
C SER A 41 2.45 13.28 -18.00
N PRO A 42 1.71 14.40 -18.08
CA PRO A 42 1.38 15.22 -16.90
C PRO A 42 0.56 14.44 -15.85
N TRP A 43 -0.10 13.35 -16.25
CA TRP A 43 -0.88 12.48 -15.36
C TRP A 43 0.00 11.63 -14.42
N ARG A 44 1.31 11.51 -14.65
CA ARG A 44 2.21 10.69 -13.83
C ARG A 44 2.13 11.05 -12.35
N PHE A 45 2.18 12.34 -12.01
CA PHE A 45 2.09 12.79 -10.62
C PHE A 45 0.74 12.47 -9.97
N GLN A 46 -0.35 12.47 -10.74
CA GLN A 46 -1.66 12.09 -10.22
C GLN A 46 -1.73 10.59 -9.92
N PHE A 47 -1.17 9.74 -10.79
CA PHE A 47 -1.08 8.31 -10.53
C PHE A 47 -0.17 7.99 -9.33
N LEU A 48 0.94 8.71 -9.16
CA LEU A 48 1.80 8.57 -7.97
C LEU A 48 1.07 9.01 -6.70
N GLY A 49 0.33 10.12 -6.73
CA GLY A 49 -0.52 10.55 -5.62
C GLY A 49 -1.59 9.52 -5.24
N ALA A 50 -2.24 8.90 -6.24
CA ALA A 50 -3.21 7.83 -6.02
C ALA A 50 -2.56 6.56 -5.45
N ALA A 51 -1.38 6.17 -5.95
CA ALA A 51 -0.60 5.07 -5.41
C ALA A 51 -0.24 5.31 -3.93
N ARG A 52 0.22 6.52 -3.59
CA ARG A 52 0.57 6.91 -2.22
C ARG A 52 -0.64 6.94 -1.30
N ALA A 53 -1.80 7.36 -1.77
CA ALA A 53 -3.05 7.28 -1.01
C ALA A 53 -3.45 5.83 -0.73
N ALA A 54 -3.37 4.95 -1.73
CA ALA A 54 -3.63 3.51 -1.56
C ALA A 54 -2.63 2.85 -0.60
N HIS A 55 -1.34 3.19 -0.71
CA HIS A 55 -0.29 2.75 0.22
C HIS A 55 -0.63 3.10 1.68
N ARG A 56 -0.98 4.37 1.97
CA ARG A 56 -1.35 4.78 3.33
C ARG A 56 -2.56 4.01 3.87
N ARG A 57 -3.58 3.79 3.03
CA ARG A 57 -4.77 3.02 3.43
C ARG A 57 -4.44 1.56 3.68
N ALA A 58 -3.62 0.93 2.83
CA ALA A 58 -3.12 -0.42 3.05
C ALA A 58 -2.36 -0.54 4.37
N GLY A 59 -1.48 0.43 4.67
CA GLY A 59 -0.77 0.52 5.96
C GLY A 59 -1.72 0.53 7.15
N ALA A 60 -2.74 1.39 7.12
CA ALA A 60 -3.73 1.47 8.19
C ALA A 60 -4.48 0.14 8.42
N PHE A 61 -4.91 -0.54 7.35
CA PHE A 61 -5.54 -1.86 7.47
C PHE A 61 -4.59 -2.91 8.07
N LEU A 62 -3.29 -2.87 7.72
CA LEU A 62 -2.31 -3.79 8.28
C LEU A 62 -2.02 -3.49 9.75
N ASP A 63 -1.88 -2.21 10.14
CA ASP A 63 -1.74 -1.81 11.55
C ASP A 63 -2.92 -2.35 12.38
N GLU A 64 -4.14 -2.18 11.86
CA GLU A 64 -5.38 -2.62 12.49
C GLU A 64 -5.46 -4.15 12.60
N THR A 65 -5.01 -4.86 11.55
CA THR A 65 -4.97 -6.32 11.54
C THR A 65 -3.95 -6.84 12.54
N GLU A 66 -2.74 -6.28 12.58
CA GLU A 66 -1.68 -6.68 13.52
C GLU A 66 -2.10 -6.45 14.97
N GLU A 67 -2.75 -5.32 15.26
CA GLU A 67 -3.31 -5.06 16.59
C GLU A 67 -4.36 -6.10 16.99
N ARG A 68 -5.23 -6.52 16.07
CA ARG A 68 -6.18 -7.59 16.35
C ARG A 68 -5.49 -8.94 16.52
N LEU A 69 -4.59 -9.32 15.62
CA LEU A 69 -3.86 -10.59 15.74
C LEU A 69 -3.10 -10.69 17.06
N ARG A 70 -2.51 -9.60 17.56
CA ARG A 70 -1.86 -9.58 18.89
C ARG A 70 -2.80 -9.91 20.05
N ARG A 71 -4.10 -9.59 19.93
CA ARG A 71 -5.11 -9.87 20.95
C ARG A 71 -5.67 -11.29 20.90
N LEU A 72 -5.47 -12.03 19.80
CA LEU A 72 -5.82 -13.46 19.72
C LEU A 72 -4.92 -14.34 20.59
N GLY A 73 -3.77 -13.82 21.03
CA GLY A 73 -2.77 -14.57 21.76
C GLY A 73 -1.64 -15.10 20.85
N PRO A 74 -0.72 -15.91 21.41
CA PRO A 74 0.42 -16.45 20.68
C PRO A 74 -0.02 -17.31 19.49
N ALA A 75 0.69 -17.22 18.36
CA ALA A 75 0.32 -17.92 17.12
C ALA A 75 0.26 -19.45 17.29
N ASP A 76 1.07 -20.00 18.20
CA ASP A 76 1.13 -21.40 18.64
C ASP A 76 -0.12 -21.86 19.40
N GLN A 77 -0.99 -20.95 19.81
CA GLN A 77 -2.26 -21.23 20.49
C GLN A 77 -3.48 -21.05 19.59
N VAL A 78 -3.29 -20.60 18.34
CA VAL A 78 -4.39 -20.35 17.41
C VAL A 78 -4.51 -21.52 16.41
N PRO A 79 -5.71 -22.12 16.24
CA PRO A 79 -5.88 -23.25 15.33
C PRO A 79 -5.65 -22.84 13.87
N ALA A 80 -5.18 -23.78 13.06
CA ALA A 80 -5.09 -23.59 11.61
C ALA A 80 -6.49 -23.30 11.01
N PRO A 81 -6.61 -22.37 10.03
CA PRO A 81 -5.54 -21.67 9.32
C PRO A 81 -5.17 -20.30 9.93
N LEU A 82 -5.65 -19.97 11.12
CA LEU A 82 -5.44 -18.65 11.72
C LEU A 82 -3.98 -18.42 12.13
N ASP A 83 -3.24 -19.50 12.39
CA ASP A 83 -1.79 -19.54 12.61
C ASP A 83 -0.98 -18.96 11.43
N GLN A 84 -1.52 -19.00 10.21
CA GLN A 84 -0.89 -18.44 9.02
C GLN A 84 -1.10 -16.93 8.85
N LEU A 85 -2.08 -16.33 9.56
CA LEU A 85 -2.41 -14.92 9.38
C LEU A 85 -1.24 -13.98 9.70
N PRO A 86 -0.46 -14.16 10.78
CA PRO A 86 0.72 -13.33 11.03
C PRO A 86 1.73 -13.37 9.88
N ARG A 87 1.95 -14.55 9.28
CA ARG A 87 2.86 -14.72 8.13
C ARG A 87 2.33 -14.01 6.89
N ASN A 88 1.04 -14.13 6.62
CA ASN A 88 0.40 -13.46 5.48
C ASN A 88 0.47 -11.94 5.62
N VAL A 89 0.21 -11.41 6.82
CA VAL A 89 0.33 -9.97 7.12
C VAL A 89 1.78 -9.49 6.99
N ALA A 90 2.75 -10.28 7.45
CA ALA A 90 4.17 -9.95 7.27
C ALA A 90 4.56 -9.88 5.78
N ALA A 91 4.05 -10.79 4.94
CA ALA A 91 4.25 -10.74 3.49
C ALA A 91 3.62 -9.47 2.87
N MET A 92 2.39 -9.14 3.28
CA MET A 92 1.72 -7.90 2.85
C MET A 92 2.48 -6.64 3.27
N ARG A 93 3.16 -6.65 4.43
CA ARG A 93 4.05 -5.57 4.87
C ARG A 93 5.29 -5.44 4.01
N ALA A 94 5.90 -6.55 3.61
CA ALA A 94 7.03 -6.53 2.68
C ALA A 94 6.60 -5.91 1.35
N ASP A 95 5.47 -6.36 0.79
CA ASP A 95 4.86 -5.79 -0.42
C ASP A 95 4.59 -4.29 -0.30
N LEU A 96 4.15 -3.82 0.87
CA LEU A 96 3.88 -2.41 1.13
C LEU A 96 5.19 -1.59 1.08
N ARG A 97 6.26 -2.07 1.74
CA ARG A 97 7.59 -1.43 1.74
C ARG A 97 8.21 -1.37 0.35
N ASP A 98 8.10 -2.45 -0.43
CA ASP A 98 8.57 -2.48 -1.81
C ASP A 98 7.80 -1.47 -2.67
N GLY A 99 6.49 -1.36 -2.43
CA GLY A 99 5.64 -0.33 -3.03
C GLY A 99 6.11 1.09 -2.69
N GLU A 100 6.43 1.35 -1.41
CA GLU A 100 6.94 2.63 -0.94
C GLU A 100 8.21 3.06 -1.68
N GLN A 101 9.22 2.18 -1.70
CA GLN A 101 10.49 2.43 -2.39
C GLN A 101 10.28 2.74 -3.87
N ARG A 102 9.33 2.04 -4.51
CA ARG A 102 9.00 2.26 -5.92
C ARG A 102 8.29 3.59 -6.15
N ILE A 103 7.40 4.01 -5.25
CA ILE A 103 6.78 5.35 -5.31
C ILE A 103 7.87 6.41 -5.22
N ASP A 104 8.74 6.34 -4.21
CA ASP A 104 9.80 7.32 -3.96
C ASP A 104 10.74 7.45 -5.16
N ARG A 105 11.16 6.32 -5.73
CA ARG A 105 11.99 6.31 -6.95
C ARG A 105 11.30 7.03 -8.11
N LEU A 106 10.04 6.68 -8.38
CA LEU A 106 9.30 7.23 -9.52
C LEU A 106 8.96 8.71 -9.33
N GLU A 107 8.76 9.18 -8.09
CA GLU A 107 8.58 10.60 -7.74
C GLU A 107 9.88 11.38 -7.97
N ALA A 108 11.02 10.87 -7.51
CA ALA A 108 12.33 11.49 -7.74
C ALA A 108 12.67 11.61 -9.25
N GLU A 109 12.41 10.55 -10.03
CA GLU A 109 12.55 10.57 -11.48
C GLU A 109 11.66 11.61 -12.15
N ALA A 110 10.37 11.68 -11.76
CA ALA A 110 9.40 12.59 -12.34
C ALA A 110 9.78 14.06 -12.06
N THR A 111 10.17 14.37 -10.82
CA THR A 111 10.63 15.71 -10.43
C THR A 111 11.90 16.10 -11.19
N SER A 112 12.87 15.20 -11.31
CA SER A 112 14.13 15.49 -12.03
C SER A 112 13.89 15.82 -13.50
N ARG A 113 12.96 15.10 -14.16
CA ARG A 113 12.58 15.38 -15.56
C ARG A 113 11.87 16.71 -15.72
N GLU A 114 11.00 17.07 -14.79
CA GLU A 114 10.27 18.33 -14.84
C GLU A 114 11.21 19.54 -14.66
N GLN A 115 12.22 19.41 -13.78
CA GLN A 115 13.26 20.42 -13.62
C GLN A 115 14.11 20.57 -14.88
N ALA A 116 14.49 19.48 -15.54
CA ALA A 116 15.24 19.52 -16.80
C ALA A 116 14.44 20.23 -17.93
N ARG A 117 13.13 19.96 -18.03
CA ARG A 117 12.23 20.65 -18.96
C ARG A 117 12.11 22.15 -18.67
N SER A 118 11.95 22.51 -17.40
CA SER A 118 11.81 23.90 -16.97
C SER A 118 13.13 24.69 -17.02
N GLY A 119 14.27 24.02 -16.90
CA GLY A 119 15.62 24.63 -16.94
C GLY A 119 16.13 24.91 -18.36
N GLY A 120 15.74 24.11 -19.36
CA GLY A 120 16.21 24.24 -20.75
C GLY A 120 15.67 25.43 -21.54
N GLY A 121 14.63 26.12 -21.06
CA GLY A 121 13.94 27.19 -21.80
C GLY A 121 14.55 28.60 -21.68
N ARG A 122 15.50 28.84 -20.76
CA ARG A 122 15.98 30.20 -20.45
C ARG A 122 17.30 30.61 -21.10
N SER A 123 17.97 29.74 -21.85
CA SER A 123 19.33 30.02 -22.37
C SER A 123 19.41 30.39 -23.85
N ALA A 124 18.29 30.47 -24.59
CA ALA A 124 18.30 30.62 -26.05
C ALA A 124 17.80 31.97 -26.59
N ARG A 125 17.83 33.06 -25.80
CA ARG A 125 17.45 34.39 -26.29
C ARG A 125 18.39 35.47 -25.76
N SER A 126 19.61 35.48 -26.29
CA SER A 126 20.54 36.62 -26.21
C SER A 126 21.58 36.48 -27.33
N SER A 127 21.20 36.91 -28.53
CA SER A 127 22.11 37.28 -29.63
C SER A 127 21.35 38.17 -30.60
#